data_AF-A0A1X0QMI1-F1
#
_entry.id   AF-A0A1X0QMI1-F1
#
_cell.length_a   1.000
_cell.length_b   1.000
_cell.length_c   1.000
_cell.angle_alpha   90.00
_cell.angle_beta   90.00
_cell.angle_gamma   90.00
#
_symmetry.space_group_name_H-M   'P 1'
#
loop_
_entity.id
_entity.type
_entity.pdbx_description
1 polymer ?
#
loop_
_entity_poly.entity_id
_entity_poly.type
_entity_poly.pdbx_seq_one_letter_code
_entity_poly.pdbx_strand_id
1 'polypeptide(L)'
;MNTLILTKIWYCLRLLHPTQHFFKESQKIIYALFWQRKRPYISFDQLCSPIARGSLGVMNSQVQYLVLQVRHLRHIFAPNGAPSLIQSIVQHHLSNIAGNDHFRLLSFFVPTCRKYDLIHALSIMQPIYKAFDHFGFNPDFSSLSLANLLLLSLANLFLSIPNIRHARFLASNFFYYR
;
A
#
# COMPACT_ATOMS: atom_id res chain seq x y z
N MET A 1 7.19 27.74 15.71
CA MET A 1 6.17 26.97 16.46
C MET A 1 5.60 25.81 15.65
N ASN A 2 5.19 26.05 14.39
CA ASN A 2 4.73 24.98 13.47
C ASN A 2 5.77 23.86 13.29
N THR A 3 7.06 24.19 13.28
CA THR A 3 8.15 23.21 13.15
C THR A 3 8.21 22.18 14.28
N LEU A 4 7.97 22.57 15.54
CA LEU A 4 8.12 21.68 16.71
C LEU A 4 6.98 20.67 16.86
N ILE A 5 5.75 21.08 16.56
CA ILE A 5 4.59 20.18 16.62
C ILE A 5 4.65 19.22 15.44
N LEU A 6 5.06 19.72 14.27
CA LEU A 6 5.20 18.91 13.08
C LEU A 6 6.32 17.87 13.20
N THR A 7 7.47 18.22 13.81
CA THR A 7 8.55 17.24 14.04
C THR A 7 8.14 16.15 15.03
N LYS A 8 7.40 16.49 16.09
CA LYS A 8 6.85 15.51 17.03
C LYS A 8 5.83 14.59 16.36
N ILE A 9 4.89 15.14 15.60
CA ILE A 9 3.92 14.34 14.85
C ILE A 9 4.64 13.43 13.86
N TRP A 10 5.59 13.97 13.10
CA TRP A 10 6.38 13.19 12.14
C TRP A 10 7.13 12.04 12.79
N TYR A 11 7.73 12.27 13.96
CA TYR A 11 8.38 11.23 14.74
C TYR A 11 7.39 10.15 15.22
N CYS A 12 6.24 10.55 15.77
CA CYS A 12 5.19 9.63 16.18
C CYS A 12 4.65 8.79 15.02
N LEU A 13 4.47 9.39 13.84
CA LEU A 13 4.03 8.69 12.62
C LEU A 13 5.04 7.65 12.13
N ARG A 14 6.32 7.82 12.47
CA ARG A 14 7.37 6.87 12.10
C ARG A 14 7.45 5.67 13.04
N LEU A 15 7.08 5.84 14.30
CA LEU A 15 7.16 4.78 15.32
C LEU A 15 5.85 4.01 15.49
N LEU A 16 4.71 4.67 15.31
CA LEU A 16 3.41 4.10 15.61
C LEU A 16 2.63 3.79 14.33
N HIS A 17 1.69 2.85 14.44
CA HIS A 17 0.65 2.61 13.45
C HIS A 17 -0.62 3.36 13.91
N PRO A 18 -0.76 4.66 13.59
CA PRO A 18 -1.86 5.49 14.08
C PRO A 18 -3.21 5.05 13.52
N THR A 19 -4.24 5.13 14.35
CA THR A 19 -5.63 4.91 13.95
C THR A 19 -6.20 6.13 13.21
N GLN A 20 -7.31 5.95 12.49
CA GLN A 20 -8.02 7.08 11.85
C GLN A 20 -8.45 8.16 12.86
N HIS A 21 -8.76 7.76 14.10
CA HIS A 21 -9.09 8.70 15.17
C HIS A 21 -7.91 9.64 15.47
N PHE A 22 -6.69 9.11 15.58
CA PHE A 22 -5.49 9.92 15.79
C PHE A 22 -5.31 10.98 14.71
N PHE A 23 -5.52 10.63 13.44
CA PHE A 23 -5.40 11.59 12.34
C PHE A 23 -6.43 12.72 12.46
N LYS A 24 -7.69 12.40 12.74
CA LYS A 24 -8.74 13.41 12.92
C LYS A 24 -8.44 14.38 14.06
N GLU A 25 -7.98 13.86 15.20
CA GLU A 25 -7.60 14.70 16.34
C GLU A 25 -6.36 15.56 16.03
N SER A 26 -5.37 14.99 15.35
CA SER A 26 -4.19 15.75 14.91
C SER A 26 -4.56 16.92 13.99
N GLN A 27 -5.49 16.69 13.03
CA GLN A 27 -5.96 17.71 12.11
C GLN A 27 -6.72 18.83 12.85
N LYS A 28 -7.58 18.49 13.81
CA LYS A 28 -8.28 19.48 14.64
C LYS A 28 -7.31 20.36 15.41
N ILE A 29 -6.29 19.76 16.03
CA ILE A 29 -5.27 20.49 16.79
C ILE A 29 -4.47 21.42 15.87
N ILE A 30 -4.00 20.91 14.72
CA ILE A 30 -3.26 21.72 13.74
C ILE A 30 -4.13 22.88 13.22
N TYR A 31 -5.41 22.61 12.92
CA TYR A 31 -6.35 23.62 12.44
C TYR A 31 -6.64 24.69 13.50
N ALA A 32 -6.89 24.29 14.75
CA ALA A 32 -7.11 25.21 15.86
C ALA A 32 -5.89 26.07 16.16
N LEU A 33 -4.68 25.50 16.07
CA LEU A 33 -3.42 26.23 16.21
C LEU A 33 -3.22 27.26 15.10
N PHE A 34 -3.58 26.91 13.87
CA PHE A 34 -3.42 27.82 12.73
C PHE A 34 -4.35 29.03 12.86
N TRP A 35 -5.59 28.78 13.30
CA TRP A 35 -6.66 29.78 13.31
C TRP A 35 -6.86 30.50 14.63
N GLN A 36 -5.95 30.43 15.60
CA GLN A 36 -6.03 31.10 16.92
C GLN A 36 -6.47 32.58 16.85
N ARG A 37 -7.78 32.80 16.70
CA ARG A 37 -8.48 34.08 16.45
C ARG A 37 -8.24 34.76 15.10
N LYS A 38 -7.72 34.07 14.07
CA LYS A 38 -7.51 34.64 12.72
C LYS A 38 -8.69 34.32 11.79
N ARG A 39 -9.03 35.25 10.89
CA ARG A 39 -10.05 35.12 9.84
C ARG A 39 -9.47 35.63 8.51
N PRO A 40 -9.99 35.20 7.34
CA PRO A 40 -11.10 34.26 7.11
C PRO A 40 -10.69 32.80 7.30
N TYR A 41 -11.65 31.94 7.69
CA TYR A 41 -11.41 30.50 7.78
C TYR A 41 -11.36 29.88 6.38
N ILE A 42 -10.36 29.05 6.16
CA ILE A 42 -10.11 28.33 4.91
C ILE A 42 -10.13 26.84 5.23
N SER A 43 -10.62 25.99 4.33
CA SER A 43 -10.70 24.55 4.58
C SER A 43 -9.32 23.94 4.83
N PHE A 44 -9.25 22.85 5.60
CA PHE A 44 -7.97 22.18 5.90
C PHE A 44 -7.27 21.69 4.61
N ASP A 45 -8.02 21.22 3.61
CA ASP A 45 -7.46 20.77 2.34
C ASP A 45 -6.82 21.92 1.54
N GLN A 46 -7.42 23.11 1.60
CA GLN A 46 -6.86 24.33 1.01
C GLN A 46 -5.61 24.81 1.77
N LEU A 47 -5.54 24.61 3.10
CA LEU A 47 -4.33 24.86 3.89
C LEU A 47 -3.20 23.90 3.53
N CYS A 48 -3.54 22.63 3.25
CA CYS A 48 -2.60 21.58 2.89
C CYS A 48 -2.13 21.62 1.43
N SER A 49 -2.72 22.48 0.61
CA SER A 49 -2.36 22.59 -0.80
C SER A 49 -0.93 23.14 -0.97
N PRO A 50 -0.26 22.84 -2.10
CA PRO A 50 1.13 23.24 -2.33
C PRO A 50 1.33 24.75 -2.25
N ILE A 51 2.47 25.19 -1.71
CA ILE A 51 2.84 26.60 -1.63
C ILE A 51 2.85 27.25 -3.03
N ALA A 52 3.20 26.49 -4.07
CA ALA A 52 3.16 26.93 -5.47
C ALA A 52 1.77 27.38 -5.94
N ARG A 53 0.69 26.95 -5.26
CA ARG A 53 -0.69 27.38 -5.54
C ARG A 53 -1.17 28.53 -4.64
N GLY A 54 -0.27 29.18 -3.90
CA GLY A 54 -0.59 30.28 -2.99
C GLY A 54 -1.15 29.83 -1.63
N SER A 55 -1.10 28.53 -1.33
CA SER A 55 -1.53 27.96 -0.05
C SER A 55 -0.39 27.94 0.98
N LEU A 56 -0.73 27.56 2.21
CA LEU A 56 0.19 27.57 3.34
C LEU A 56 1.10 26.33 3.43
N GLY A 57 0.87 25.31 2.60
CA GLY A 57 1.68 24.09 2.60
C GLY A 57 1.63 23.34 3.93
N VAL A 58 0.53 23.43 4.67
CA VAL A 58 0.38 22.74 5.95
C VAL A 58 0.43 21.24 5.69
N MET A 59 1.21 20.53 6.50
CA MET A 59 1.43 19.12 6.29
C MET A 59 0.18 18.29 6.69
N ASN A 60 -0.36 17.51 5.76
CA ASN A 60 -1.41 16.53 6.06
C ASN A 60 -0.78 15.28 6.69
N SER A 61 -1.06 15.05 7.97
CA SER A 61 -0.49 13.94 8.75
C SER A 61 -0.80 12.57 8.15
N GLN A 62 -2.00 12.37 7.58
CA GLN A 62 -2.40 11.12 6.95
C GLN A 62 -1.59 10.83 5.68
N VAL A 63 -1.45 11.84 4.81
CA VAL A 63 -0.68 11.70 3.57
C VAL A 63 0.79 11.44 3.89
N GLN A 64 1.36 12.15 4.86
CA GLN A 64 2.75 11.93 5.28
C GLN A 64 3.00 10.54 5.83
N TYR A 65 2.07 10.01 6.61
CA TYR A 65 2.15 8.63 7.06
C TYR A 65 2.23 7.68 5.86
N LEU A 66 1.38 7.85 4.84
CA LEU A 66 1.44 7.03 3.63
C LEU A 66 2.76 7.22 2.87
N VAL A 67 3.29 8.45 2.78
CA VAL A 67 4.61 8.72 2.16
C VAL A 67 5.72 7.95 2.87
N LEU A 68 5.69 7.86 4.21
CA LEU A 68 6.67 7.06 4.95
C LEU A 68 6.57 5.58 4.56
N GLN A 69 5.37 5.07 4.30
CA GLN A 69 5.14 3.69 3.87
C GLN A 69 5.61 3.42 2.44
N VAL A 70 5.60 4.44 1.55
CA VAL A 70 6.16 4.34 0.19
C VAL A 70 7.65 3.97 0.22
N ARG A 71 8.39 4.34 1.26
CA ARG A 71 9.78 3.89 1.42
C ARG A 71 9.86 2.36 1.40
N HIS A 72 8.94 1.67 2.05
CA HIS A 72 8.90 0.20 2.05
C HIS A 72 8.59 -0.35 0.66
N LEU A 73 7.67 0.26 -0.08
CA LEU A 73 7.40 -0.11 -1.48
C LEU A 73 8.65 -0.03 -2.34
N ARG A 74 9.46 1.02 -2.19
CA ARG A 74 10.74 1.13 -2.91
C ARG A 74 11.68 -0.04 -2.59
N HIS A 75 11.74 -0.50 -1.35
CA HIS A 75 12.56 -1.66 -0.98
C HIS A 75 11.99 -2.99 -1.49
N ILE A 76 10.67 -3.09 -1.70
CA ILE A 76 10.03 -4.29 -2.26
C ILE A 76 10.28 -4.39 -3.75
N PHE A 77 10.20 -3.27 -4.47
CA PHE A 77 10.31 -3.22 -5.94
C PHE A 77 11.72 -2.89 -6.45
N ALA A 78 12.68 -2.51 -5.59
CA ALA A 78 14.06 -2.23 -6.03
C ALA A 78 14.84 -3.55 -6.23
N PRO A 79 15.29 -3.86 -7.46
CA PRO A 79 16.00 -5.11 -7.76
C PRO A 79 17.43 -5.15 -7.20
N ASN A 80 18.06 -3.99 -6.95
CA ASN A 80 19.49 -3.87 -6.60
C ASN A 80 19.74 -3.22 -5.23
N GLY A 81 18.73 -3.18 -4.36
CA GLY A 81 18.85 -2.55 -3.04
C GLY A 81 19.62 -3.40 -2.03
N ALA A 82 20.39 -2.75 -1.16
CA ALA A 82 21.01 -3.43 -0.02
C ALA A 82 19.93 -4.10 0.87
N PRO A 83 20.19 -5.33 1.37
CA PRO A 83 19.22 -6.06 2.16
C PRO A 83 18.91 -5.28 3.43
N SER A 84 17.63 -4.94 3.63
CA SER A 84 17.17 -4.32 4.87
C SER A 84 16.37 -5.33 5.71
N LEU A 85 16.47 -5.24 7.04
CA LEU A 85 15.70 -6.09 7.96
C LEU A 85 14.18 -6.00 7.70
N ILE A 86 13.70 -4.83 7.31
CA ILE A 86 12.29 -4.63 6.99
C ILE A 86 11.93 -5.35 5.70
N GLN A 87 12.81 -5.35 4.70
CA GLN A 87 12.59 -6.10 3.46
C GLN A 87 12.51 -7.60 3.72
N SER A 88 13.37 -8.17 4.56
CA SER A 88 13.29 -9.61 4.90
C SER A 88 12.01 -9.95 5.65
N ILE A 89 11.57 -9.10 6.59
CA ILE A 89 10.29 -9.28 7.30
C ILE A 89 9.11 -9.19 6.34
N VAL A 90 9.10 -8.18 5.46
CA VAL A 90 8.05 -8.00 4.46
C VAL A 90 8.00 -9.17 3.48
N GLN A 91 9.15 -9.62 2.97
CA GLN A 91 9.23 -10.77 2.07
C GLN A 91 8.79 -12.06 2.77
N HIS A 92 9.14 -12.25 4.04
CA HIS A 92 8.67 -13.39 4.84
C HIS A 92 7.15 -13.37 5.05
N HIS A 93 6.57 -12.21 5.35
CA HIS A 93 5.12 -12.08 5.44
C HIS A 93 4.43 -12.34 4.10
N LEU A 94 5.01 -11.89 2.98
CA LEU A 94 4.47 -12.17 1.65
C LEU A 94 4.61 -13.66 1.28
N SER A 95 5.71 -14.32 1.64
CA SER A 95 5.93 -15.75 1.36
C SER A 95 4.98 -16.64 2.14
N ASN A 96 4.77 -16.35 3.42
CA ASN A 96 3.89 -17.16 4.27
C ASN A 96 2.43 -17.13 3.80
N ILE A 97 2.03 -16.08 3.08
CA ILE A 97 0.63 -15.85 2.74
C ILE A 97 0.33 -16.18 1.27
N ALA A 98 1.28 -15.98 0.35
CA ALA A 98 1.09 -16.28 -1.06
C ALA A 98 0.98 -17.79 -1.35
N GLY A 99 1.53 -18.67 -0.50
CA GLY A 99 1.54 -20.13 -0.72
C GLY A 99 2.33 -20.59 -1.97
N ASN A 100 2.72 -19.65 -2.83
CA ASN A 100 3.51 -19.82 -4.04
C ASN A 100 4.48 -18.63 -4.16
N ASP A 101 5.76 -18.93 -4.22
CA ASP A 101 6.84 -17.92 -4.25
C ASP A 101 6.80 -17.02 -5.49
N HIS A 102 6.16 -17.48 -6.55
CA HIS A 102 6.08 -16.82 -7.85
C HIS A 102 5.06 -15.66 -7.90
N PHE A 103 4.11 -15.57 -6.96
CA PHE A 103 3.01 -14.59 -7.03
C PHE A 103 2.98 -13.59 -5.87
N ARG A 104 4.09 -13.46 -5.13
CA ARG A 104 4.18 -12.60 -3.93
C ARG A 104 3.83 -11.12 -4.19
N LEU A 105 4.08 -10.62 -5.40
CA LEU A 105 3.80 -9.22 -5.78
C LEU A 105 2.41 -9.02 -6.38
N LEU A 106 1.70 -10.10 -6.74
CA LEU A 106 0.37 -10.02 -7.35
C LEU A 106 -0.65 -9.34 -6.42
N SER A 107 -0.49 -9.48 -5.11
CA SER A 107 -1.34 -8.85 -4.10
C SER A 107 -1.34 -7.31 -4.14
N PHE A 108 -0.30 -6.70 -4.71
CA PHE A 108 -0.27 -5.25 -4.91
C PHE A 108 -1.16 -4.83 -6.08
N PHE A 109 -1.07 -5.53 -7.21
CA PHE A 109 -1.79 -5.20 -8.44
C PHE A 109 -3.24 -5.68 -8.46
N VAL A 110 -3.53 -6.79 -7.79
CA VAL A 110 -4.86 -7.41 -7.77
C VAL A 110 -5.39 -7.40 -6.34
N PRO A 111 -6.33 -6.50 -6.00
CA PRO A 111 -6.88 -6.39 -4.64
C PRO A 111 -7.55 -7.67 -4.14
N THR A 112 -8.09 -8.51 -5.04
CA THR A 112 -8.74 -9.78 -4.68
C THR A 112 -7.75 -10.83 -4.14
N CYS A 113 -6.45 -10.66 -4.41
CA CYS A 113 -5.40 -11.54 -3.86
C CYS A 113 -5.02 -11.18 -2.42
N ARG A 114 -5.51 -10.07 -1.87
CA ARG A 114 -5.21 -9.64 -0.51
C ARG A 114 -6.06 -10.47 0.47
N LYS A 115 -5.47 -11.54 1.00
CA LYS A 115 -6.10 -12.36 2.05
C LYS A 115 -6.36 -11.53 3.31
N TYR A 116 -7.35 -11.94 4.11
CA TYR A 116 -7.77 -11.23 5.32
C TYR A 116 -6.60 -10.92 6.29
N ASP A 117 -5.68 -11.87 6.45
CA ASP A 117 -4.51 -11.73 7.34
C ASP A 117 -3.55 -10.60 6.90
N LEU A 118 -3.53 -10.26 5.61
CA LEU A 118 -2.74 -9.14 5.07
C LEU A 118 -3.40 -7.78 5.32
N ILE A 119 -4.72 -7.77 5.48
CA ILE A 119 -5.54 -6.56 5.63
C ILE A 119 -5.78 -6.25 7.11
N HIS A 120 -5.45 -7.19 8.01
CA HIS A 120 -5.60 -7.02 9.45
C HIS A 120 -4.95 -5.72 9.95
N ALA A 121 -5.56 -5.06 10.92
CA ALA A 121 -5.14 -3.74 11.40
C ALA A 121 -3.72 -3.72 12.00
N LEU A 122 -3.24 -4.87 12.48
CA LEU A 122 -1.89 -5.05 13.03
C LEU A 122 -0.87 -5.51 11.98
N SER A 123 -1.31 -5.82 10.76
CA SER A 123 -0.42 -6.26 9.70
C SER A 123 0.35 -5.08 9.14
N ILE A 124 1.67 -5.24 9.01
CA ILE A 124 2.53 -4.26 8.35
C ILE A 124 2.16 -4.06 6.87
N MET A 125 1.45 -5.03 6.27
CA MET A 125 1.06 -4.98 4.85
C MET A 125 -0.11 -4.04 4.60
N GLN A 126 -1.02 -3.88 5.55
CA GLN A 126 -2.18 -3.01 5.40
C GLN A 126 -1.81 -1.54 5.05
N PRO A 127 -0.89 -0.87 5.80
CA PRO A 127 -0.49 0.49 5.46
C PRO A 127 0.32 0.57 4.16
N ILE A 128 1.07 -0.48 3.82
CA ILE A 128 1.84 -0.56 2.57
C ILE A 128 0.91 -0.67 1.36
N TYR A 129 -0.14 -1.51 1.41
CA TYR A 129 -1.17 -1.57 0.36
C TYR A 129 -1.93 -0.25 0.23
N LYS A 130 -2.33 0.36 1.35
CA LYS A 130 -3.00 1.67 1.32
C LYS A 130 -2.12 2.75 0.68
N ALA A 131 -0.81 2.72 0.92
CA ALA A 131 0.12 3.65 0.27
C ALA A 131 0.26 3.36 -1.23
N PHE A 132 0.32 2.09 -1.62
CA PHE A 132 0.37 1.68 -3.03
C PHE A 132 -0.87 2.16 -3.79
N ASP A 133 -2.06 1.93 -3.24
CA ASP A 133 -3.34 2.34 -3.83
C ASP A 133 -3.50 3.86 -3.88
N HIS A 134 -3.06 4.58 -2.84
CA HIS A 134 -3.23 6.03 -2.74
C HIS A 134 -2.34 6.79 -3.73
N PHE A 135 -1.10 6.36 -3.94
CA PHE A 135 -0.16 7.04 -4.83
C PHE A 135 -0.16 6.49 -6.26
N GLY A 136 -0.84 5.37 -6.52
CA GLY A 136 -0.85 4.74 -7.84
C GLY A 136 0.57 4.38 -8.27
N PHE A 137 1.32 3.68 -7.41
CA PHE A 137 2.72 3.36 -7.68
C PHE A 137 2.81 2.51 -8.96
N ASN A 138 3.46 3.05 -9.99
CA ASN A 138 3.71 2.36 -11.24
C ASN A 138 5.17 1.91 -11.26
N PRO A 139 5.48 0.64 -10.95
CA PRO A 139 6.86 0.17 -10.98
C PRO A 139 7.39 0.21 -12.41
N ASP A 140 8.69 0.49 -12.56
CA ASP A 140 9.35 0.44 -13.86
C ASP A 140 9.44 -1.01 -14.34
N PHE A 141 8.44 -1.43 -15.11
CA PHE A 141 8.38 -2.78 -15.70
C PHE A 141 9.36 -2.99 -16.85
N SER A 142 10.12 -1.96 -17.25
CA SER A 142 11.10 -2.02 -18.34
C SER A 142 12.20 -3.07 -18.12
N SER A 143 12.47 -3.42 -16.86
CA SER A 143 13.44 -4.44 -16.48
C SER A 143 12.85 -5.86 -16.33
N LEU A 144 11.53 -6.01 -16.40
CA LEU A 144 10.86 -7.29 -16.20
C LEU A 144 10.78 -8.07 -17.51
N SER A 145 11.17 -9.34 -17.48
CA SER A 145 11.04 -10.21 -18.65
C SER A 145 9.56 -10.37 -19.04
N LEU A 146 9.31 -10.46 -20.34
CA LEU A 146 7.96 -10.65 -20.89
C LEU A 146 7.25 -11.89 -20.29
N ALA A 147 8.01 -12.92 -19.95
CA ALA A 147 7.52 -14.10 -19.24
C ALA A 147 6.89 -13.75 -17.87
N ASN A 148 7.51 -12.86 -17.09
CA ASN A 148 6.99 -12.44 -15.78
C ASN A 148 5.73 -11.58 -15.90
N LEU A 149 5.65 -10.74 -16.94
CA LEU A 149 4.44 -9.94 -17.23
C LEU A 149 3.27 -10.82 -17.65
N LEU A 150 3.52 -11.79 -18.55
CA LEU A 150 2.50 -12.74 -18.97
C LEU A 150 2.05 -13.62 -17.80
N LEU A 151 2.98 -14.06 -16.95
CA LEU A 151 2.68 -14.86 -15.76
C LEU A 151 1.75 -14.13 -14.78
N LEU A 152 1.87 -12.80 -14.64
CA LEU A 152 0.95 -11.98 -13.84
C LEU A 152 -0.47 -11.98 -14.44
N SER A 153 -0.58 -11.73 -15.75
CA SER A 153 -1.87 -11.70 -16.45
C SER A 153 -2.56 -13.07 -16.47
N LEU A 154 -1.77 -14.13 -16.63
CA LEU A 154 -2.21 -15.51 -16.63
C LEU A 154 -2.69 -15.90 -15.23
N ALA A 155 -1.92 -15.60 -14.19
CA ALA A 155 -2.33 -15.84 -12.81
C ALA A 155 -3.64 -15.12 -12.45
N ASN A 156 -3.80 -13.88 -12.90
CA ASN A 156 -5.04 -13.13 -12.71
C ASN A 156 -6.24 -13.80 -13.39
N LEU A 157 -6.04 -14.36 -14.59
CA LEU A 157 -7.07 -15.12 -15.30
C LEU A 157 -7.46 -16.38 -14.51
N PHE A 158 -6.49 -17.15 -14.02
CA PHE A 158 -6.76 -18.39 -13.26
C PHE A 158 -7.33 -18.15 -11.86
N LEU A 159 -7.14 -16.97 -11.25
CA LEU A 159 -7.79 -16.59 -9.99
C LEU A 159 -9.29 -16.37 -10.12
N SER A 160 -9.77 -15.98 -11.30
CA SER A 160 -11.19 -15.80 -11.58
C SER A 160 -11.93 -17.12 -11.79
N ILE A 161 -11.19 -18.22 -11.99
CA ILE A 161 -11.78 -19.54 -12.15
C ILE A 161 -12.10 -20.05 -10.74
N PRO A 162 -13.40 -20.20 -10.39
CA PRO A 162 -13.75 -20.80 -9.11
C PRO A 162 -13.09 -22.17 -9.03
N ASN A 163 -12.57 -22.51 -7.85
CA ASN A 163 -11.98 -23.82 -7.56
C ASN A 163 -13.09 -24.89 -7.50
N ILE A 164 -13.88 -24.98 -8.56
CA ILE A 164 -14.69 -26.13 -8.87
C ILE A 164 -13.64 -27.19 -9.07
N ARG A 165 -13.49 -28.06 -8.07
CA ARG A 165 -12.86 -29.36 -8.27
C ARG A 165 -13.60 -29.94 -9.46
N HIS A 166 -13.04 -29.84 -10.67
CA HIS A 166 -13.59 -30.54 -11.81
C HIS A 166 -13.70 -31.98 -11.33
N ALA A 167 -14.92 -32.52 -11.32
CA ALA A 167 -15.13 -33.93 -11.09
C ALA A 167 -14.11 -34.63 -11.98
N ARG A 168 -13.21 -35.42 -11.37
CA ARG A 168 -12.12 -36.09 -12.08
C ARG A 168 -12.75 -36.75 -13.31
N PHE A 169 -12.59 -36.15 -14.48
CA PHE A 169 -13.07 -36.77 -15.70
C PHE A 169 -12.17 -37.98 -15.87
N LEU A 170 -12.74 -39.16 -15.63
CA LEU A 170 -12.05 -40.42 -15.89
C LEU A 170 -11.63 -40.38 -17.36
N ALA A 171 -10.34 -40.63 -17.62
CA ALA A 171 -9.78 -40.66 -18.97
C ALA A 171 -10.51 -41.64 -19.90
N SER A 172 -11.29 -42.58 -19.34
CA SER A 172 -12.18 -43.49 -20.05
C SER A 172 -13.27 -42.83 -20.88
N ASN A 173 -13.60 -41.55 -20.62
CA ASN A 173 -14.69 -40.86 -21.34
C ASN A 173 -14.22 -40.11 -22.59
N PHE A 174 -12.91 -40.01 -22.84
CA PHE A 174 -12.37 -39.25 -23.98
C PHE A 174 -12.15 -40.08 -25.24
N PHE A 175 -12.19 -41.42 -25.16
CA PHE A 175 -11.99 -42.31 -26.30
C PHE A 175 -13.28 -43.04 -26.67
N TYR A 176 -14.24 -42.31 -27.23
CA TYR A 176 -15.23 -42.90 -28.13
C TYR A 176 -15.05 -42.27 -29.51
N TYR A 177 -14.02 -42.72 -30.23
CA TYR A 177 -13.99 -42.61 -31.68
C TYR A 177 -14.59 -43.89 -32.24
N ARG A 178 -15.72 -43.72 -32.94
CA ARG A 178 -16.40 -44.74 -33.74
C ARG A 178 -15.83 -44.72 -35.14
#